data_AF-A0AAN7RM11-F1
#
_entry.id   AF-A0AAN7RM11-F1
#
_cell.length_a   1.000
_cell.length_b   1.000
_cell.length_c   1.000
_cell.angle_alpha   90.00
_cell.angle_beta   90.00
_cell.angle_gamma   90.00
#
_symmetry.space_group_name_H-M   'P 1'
#
loop_
_entity.id
_entity.type
_entity.pdbx_description
1 polymer ?
#
loop_
_entity_poly.entity_id
_entity_poly.type
_entity_poly.pdbx_seq_one_letter_code
_entity_poly.pdbx_strand_id
1 'polypeptide(L)'
;MTPQRFTFPYGAAVRFSCDEGFVLHGDAESRCLASGAWHPPLPTCQPVQCLQPSGDKDLLIHSSKSRFRVNETLRFSCKHNGYQSLYSESTCSAKGTWIPPPTCKRCDACKKIPQIRKTFQCGVPLPELKTLLEVQKLYLEIQKLEKELNPTACG
;
A
#
# COMPACT_ATOMS: atom_id res chain seq x y z
N MET A 1 18.96 19.21 -36.00
CA MET A 1 17.84 19.92 -35.33
C MET A 1 18.41 21.09 -34.57
N THR A 2 18.25 22.31 -35.09
CA THR A 2 18.66 23.55 -34.42
C THR A 2 17.72 23.82 -33.24
N PRO A 3 18.23 24.14 -32.03
CA PRO A 3 17.35 24.50 -30.92
C PRO A 3 16.61 25.79 -31.28
N GLN A 4 15.28 25.73 -31.31
CA GLN A 4 14.42 26.90 -31.48
C GLN A 4 14.68 27.83 -30.30
N ARG A 5 15.36 28.96 -30.55
CA ARG A 5 15.58 29.99 -29.54
C ARG A 5 14.30 30.82 -29.44
N PHE A 6 13.57 30.63 -28.34
CA PHE A 6 12.46 31.51 -27.98
C PHE A 6 13.02 32.74 -27.25
N THR A 7 12.81 33.93 -27.81
CA THR A 7 13.16 35.21 -27.17
C THR A 7 11.94 35.78 -26.49
N PHE A 8 12.04 36.05 -25.18
CA PHE A 8 10.95 36.61 -24.39
C PHE A 8 11.22 38.10 -24.13
N PRO A 9 10.26 39.01 -24.43
CA PRO A 9 10.45 40.43 -24.18
C PRO A 9 10.44 40.74 -22.68
N TYR A 10 10.97 41.91 -22.31
CA TYR A 10 10.85 42.44 -20.95
C TYR A 10 9.38 42.44 -20.49
N GLY A 11 9.16 41.99 -19.26
CA GLY A 11 7.83 41.91 -18.66
C GLY A 11 7.03 40.67 -19.05
N ALA A 12 7.51 39.84 -19.98
CA ALA A 12 6.86 38.58 -20.33
C ALA A 12 6.79 37.65 -19.11
N ALA A 13 5.60 37.11 -18.84
CA ALA A 13 5.37 36.11 -17.82
C ALA A 13 5.14 34.74 -18.48
N VAL A 14 5.76 33.70 -17.92
CA VAL A 14 5.64 32.32 -18.40
C VAL A 14 5.22 31.45 -17.23
N ARG A 15 4.26 30.57 -17.49
CA ARG A 15 3.80 29.58 -16.52
C ARG A 15 4.33 28.20 -16.87
N PHE A 16 4.82 27.49 -15.87
CA PHE A 16 5.45 26.18 -16.00
C PHE A 16 4.55 25.09 -15.43
N SER A 17 4.60 23.93 -16.08
CA SER A 17 4.00 22.68 -15.64
C SER A 17 4.96 21.54 -15.98
N CYS A 18 4.90 20.46 -15.21
CA CYS A 18 5.69 19.26 -15.47
C CYS A 18 4.83 18.16 -16.09
N ASP A 19 5.48 17.28 -16.84
CA ASP A 19 4.86 16.07 -17.38
C ASP A 19 4.42 15.12 -16.25
N GLU A 20 3.55 14.16 -16.59
CA GLU A 20 3.08 13.16 -15.64
C GLU A 20 4.25 12.39 -15.01
N GLY A 21 4.18 12.21 -13.67
CA GLY A 21 5.25 11.57 -12.91
C GLY A 21 6.40 12.52 -12.55
N PHE A 22 6.28 13.81 -12.82
CA PHE A 22 7.18 14.86 -12.33
C PHE A 22 6.42 15.92 -11.53
N VAL A 23 7.10 16.51 -10.55
CA VAL A 23 6.59 17.60 -9.71
C VAL A 23 7.41 18.85 -9.95
N LEU A 24 6.72 19.99 -10.03
CA LEU A 24 7.37 21.29 -10.19
C LEU A 24 8.01 21.72 -8.88
N HIS A 25 9.31 22.01 -8.92
CA HIS A 25 10.08 22.51 -7.79
C HIS A 25 10.54 23.95 -8.07
N GLY A 26 9.98 24.89 -7.31
CA GLY A 26 10.11 26.34 -7.53
C GLY A 26 8.77 26.99 -7.87
N ASP A 27 8.80 28.24 -8.32
CA ASP A 27 7.60 29.00 -8.66
C ASP A 27 7.01 28.56 -10.02
N ALA A 28 5.69 28.45 -10.06
CA ALA A 28 4.97 28.07 -11.28
C ALA A 28 4.93 29.18 -12.33
N GLU A 29 5.26 30.42 -11.97
CA GLU A 29 5.33 31.55 -12.89
C GLU A 29 6.65 32.28 -12.70
N SER A 30 7.24 32.72 -13.80
CA SER A 30 8.40 33.60 -13.77
C SER A 30 8.26 34.72 -14.79
N ARG A 31 8.87 35.87 -14.50
CA ARG A 31 8.85 37.05 -15.36
C ARG A 31 10.24 37.45 -15.82
N CYS A 32 10.35 37.82 -17.09
CA CYS A 32 11.57 38.38 -17.67
C CYS A 32 11.77 39.82 -17.16
N LEU A 33 12.83 40.04 -16.38
CA LEU A 33 13.19 41.35 -15.85
C LEU A 33 13.94 42.20 -16.89
N ALA A 34 14.08 43.50 -16.61
CA ALA A 34 14.83 44.41 -17.48
C ALA A 34 16.32 44.03 -17.60
N SER A 35 16.85 43.29 -16.62
CA SER A 35 18.19 42.72 -16.65
C SER A 35 18.34 41.53 -17.60
N GLY A 36 17.24 41.03 -18.19
CA GLY A 36 17.21 39.80 -18.98
C GLY A 36 17.18 38.52 -18.13
N ALA A 37 17.18 38.64 -16.80
CA ALA A 37 17.04 37.52 -15.88
C ALA A 37 15.56 37.18 -15.62
N TRP A 38 15.30 35.93 -15.27
CA TRP A 38 13.99 35.46 -14.83
C TRP A 38 13.86 35.62 -13.32
N HIS A 39 12.72 36.16 -12.86
CA HIS A 39 12.40 36.22 -11.44
C HIS A 39 10.92 35.87 -11.20
N PRO A 40 10.63 34.94 -10.28
CA PRO A 40 11.57 34.04 -9.56
C PRO A 40 12.41 33.16 -10.50
N PRO A 41 13.53 32.56 -10.04
CA PRO A 41 14.33 31.67 -10.87
C PRO A 41 13.46 30.58 -11.51
N LEU A 42 13.83 30.15 -12.72
CA LEU A 42 13.08 29.15 -13.45
C LEU A 42 12.96 27.85 -12.61
N PRO A 43 11.77 27.24 -12.52
CA PRO A 43 11.57 26.03 -11.75
C PRO A 43 12.24 24.82 -12.43
N THR A 44 12.36 23.73 -11.67
CA THR A 44 12.83 22.43 -12.19
C THR A 44 11.76 21.37 -12.03
N CYS A 45 11.68 20.43 -12.97
CA CYS A 45 10.82 19.27 -12.84
C CYS A 45 11.60 18.11 -12.22
N GLN A 46 11.18 17.67 -11.04
CA GLN A 46 11.80 16.55 -10.33
C GLN A 46 10.90 15.31 -10.42
N PRO A 47 11.45 14.10 -10.56
CA PRO A 47 10.65 12.90 -10.63
C PRO A 47 9.86 12.69 -9.33
N VAL A 48 8.58 12.36 -9.47
CA VAL A 48 7.73 11.97 -8.35
C VAL A 48 8.26 10.68 -7.75
N GLN A 49 8.35 10.67 -6.42
CA GLN A 49 8.82 9.53 -5.65
C GLN A 49 7.92 9.31 -4.45
N CYS A 50 7.62 8.04 -4.16
CA CYS A 50 6.98 7.66 -2.92
C CYS A 50 8.06 7.39 -1.88
N LEU A 51 7.89 7.96 -0.69
CA LEU A 51 8.76 7.67 0.45
C LEU A 51 8.35 6.35 1.07
N GLN A 52 9.34 5.63 1.60
CA GLN A 52 9.06 4.45 2.42
C GLN A 52 8.10 4.85 3.56
N PRO A 53 6.97 4.15 3.71
CA PRO A 53 6.03 4.44 4.78
C PRO A 53 6.72 4.36 6.14
N SER A 54 6.50 5.38 6.96
CA SER A 54 7.01 5.45 8.33
C SER A 54 5.88 5.86 9.27
N GLY A 55 5.89 5.34 10.50
CA GLY A 55 4.92 5.70 11.55
C GLY A 55 3.99 4.57 12.02
N ASP A 56 3.84 3.49 11.25
CA ASP A 56 3.11 2.30 11.68
C ASP A 56 4.10 1.26 12.22
N LYS A 57 4.03 0.97 13.53
CA LYS A 57 4.92 0.00 14.20
C LYS A 57 4.57 -1.45 13.86
N ASP A 58 3.33 -1.68 13.43
CA ASP A 58 2.86 -2.99 13.02
C ASP A 58 3.24 -3.25 11.55
N LEU A 59 3.63 -2.22 10.79
CA LEU A 59 4.05 -2.37 9.40
C LEU A 59 5.52 -2.80 9.28
N LEU A 60 5.75 -3.98 8.72
CA LEU A 60 7.07 -4.51 8.38
C LEU A 60 7.31 -4.40 6.87
N ILE A 61 8.29 -3.60 6.48
CA ILE A 61 8.64 -3.37 5.07
C ILE A 61 9.81 -4.27 4.67
N HIS A 62 9.63 -5.05 3.60
CA HIS A 62 10.64 -5.97 3.08
C HIS A 62 11.51 -5.32 2.00
N SER A 63 12.06 -4.14 2.32
CA SER A 63 12.93 -3.39 1.42
C SER A 63 13.81 -2.42 2.20
N SER A 64 15.05 -2.25 1.74
CA SER A 64 15.98 -1.23 2.23
C SER A 64 15.89 0.10 1.48
N LYS A 65 15.11 0.17 0.39
CA LYS A 65 14.91 1.42 -0.37
C LYS A 65 14.03 2.39 0.44
N SER A 66 14.49 3.62 0.60
CA SER A 66 13.73 4.71 1.24
C SER A 66 12.87 5.52 0.26
N ARG A 67 13.12 5.38 -1.05
CA ARG A 67 12.45 6.12 -2.12
C ARG A 67 12.15 5.19 -3.29
N PHE A 68 10.95 5.31 -3.83
CA PHE A 68 10.43 4.48 -4.92
C PHE A 68 9.91 5.36 -6.04
N ARG A 69 10.22 4.99 -7.29
CA ARG A 69 9.70 5.66 -8.49
C ARG A 69 8.25 5.25 -8.74
N VAL A 70 7.56 6.05 -9.53
CA VAL A 70 6.23 5.71 -10.05
C VAL A 70 6.24 4.31 -10.68
N ASN A 71 5.21 3.53 -10.40
CA ASN A 71 5.02 2.12 -10.78
C ASN A 71 5.94 1.09 -10.08
N GLU A 72 6.87 1.50 -9.20
CA GLU A 72 7.55 0.54 -8.33
C GLU A 72 6.61 0.04 -7.23
N THR A 73 6.73 -1.24 -6.90
CA THR A 73 5.92 -1.91 -5.87
C THR A 73 6.77 -2.20 -4.63
N LEU A 74 6.24 -1.88 -3.45
CA LEU A 74 6.80 -2.26 -2.15
C LEU A 74 6.05 -3.48 -1.60
N ARG A 75 6.79 -4.44 -1.04
CA ARG A 75 6.24 -5.57 -0.28
C ARG A 75 6.31 -5.29 1.20
N PHE A 76 5.20 -5.51 1.89
CA PHE A 76 5.10 -5.32 3.34
C PHE A 76 4.24 -6.41 3.98
N SER A 77 4.29 -6.51 5.29
CA SER A 77 3.45 -7.40 6.10
C SER A 77 3.12 -6.71 7.41
N CYS A 78 2.04 -7.13 8.06
CA CYS A 78 1.61 -6.58 9.33
C CYS A 78 1.99 -7.50 10.49
N LYS A 79 2.50 -6.93 11.58
CA LYS A 79 2.81 -7.62 12.83
C LYS A 79 1.76 -7.27 13.86
N HIS A 80 1.08 -8.27 14.41
CA HIS A 80 0.10 -8.07 15.47
C HIS A 80 0.31 -9.12 16.56
N ASN A 81 0.51 -8.68 17.81
CA ASN A 81 0.73 -9.55 18.98
C ASN A 81 1.81 -10.63 18.74
N GLY A 82 2.88 -10.28 18.01
CA GLY A 82 3.98 -11.20 17.68
C GLY A 82 3.75 -12.07 16.43
N TYR A 83 2.53 -12.10 15.89
CA TYR A 83 2.19 -12.82 14.65
C TYR A 83 2.35 -11.91 13.42
N GLN A 84 2.86 -12.45 12.32
CA GLN A 84 3.07 -11.72 11.06
C GLN A 84 2.05 -12.18 10.01
N SER A 85 1.38 -11.23 9.35
CA SER A 85 0.44 -11.49 8.26
C SER A 85 1.16 -11.95 6.99
N LEU A 86 0.38 -12.45 6.03
CA LEU A 86 0.86 -12.63 4.66
C LEU A 86 1.36 -11.30 4.08
N TYR A 87 2.28 -11.40 3.12
CA TYR A 87 2.77 -10.26 2.37
C TYR A 87 1.62 -9.58 1.60
N SER A 88 1.68 -8.26 1.59
CA SER A 88 0.83 -7.37 0.82
C SER A 88 1.71 -6.45 -0.01
N GLU A 89 1.14 -5.91 -1.08
CA GLU A 89 1.85 -5.10 -2.05
C GLU A 89 1.20 -3.73 -2.17
N SER A 90 2.02 -2.71 -2.39
CA SER A 90 1.56 -1.38 -2.71
C SER A 90 2.42 -0.76 -3.79
N THR A 91 1.79 -0.08 -4.73
CA THR A 91 2.46 0.50 -5.90
C THR A 91 2.48 2.02 -5.78
N CYS A 92 3.63 2.61 -6.10
CA CYS A 92 3.81 4.05 -6.08
C CYS A 92 3.08 4.69 -7.27
N SER A 93 2.15 5.59 -6.99
CA SER A 93 1.39 6.31 -8.03
C SER A 93 2.12 7.57 -8.54
N ALA A 94 1.68 8.08 -9.69
CA ALA A 94 2.15 9.35 -10.25
C ALA A 94 1.88 10.57 -9.35
N LYS A 95 1.05 10.42 -8.30
CA LYS A 95 0.78 11.47 -7.30
C LYS A 95 1.72 11.42 -6.09
N GLY A 96 2.70 10.51 -6.07
CA GLY A 96 3.61 10.33 -4.94
C GLY A 96 2.96 9.65 -3.74
N THR A 97 1.84 8.94 -3.97
CA THR A 97 1.11 8.20 -2.93
C THR A 97 1.08 6.71 -3.24
N TRP A 98 1.04 5.91 -2.19
CA TRP A 98 0.99 4.46 -2.26
C TRP A 98 -0.42 3.93 -2.46
N ILE A 99 -0.61 3.01 -3.41
CA ILE A 99 -1.92 2.45 -3.76
C ILE A 99 -1.84 0.91 -3.81
N PRO A 100 -2.61 0.18 -2.98
CA PRO A 100 -3.39 0.69 -1.85
C PRO A 100 -2.47 1.25 -0.75
N PRO A 101 -2.96 2.12 0.16
CA PRO A 101 -2.16 2.60 1.28
C PRO A 101 -1.59 1.44 2.12
N PRO A 102 -0.27 1.40 2.37
CA PRO A 102 0.40 0.32 3.10
C PRO A 102 0.21 0.54 4.60
N THR A 103 -1.02 0.33 5.05
CA THR A 103 -1.44 0.52 6.44
C THR A 103 -1.93 -0.79 7.01
N CYS A 104 -1.54 -1.10 8.24
CA CYS A 104 -2.07 -2.27 8.93
C CYS A 104 -3.43 -1.95 9.54
N LYS A 105 -4.51 -2.45 8.92
CA LYS A 105 -5.85 -2.41 9.52
C LYS A 105 -5.98 -3.62 10.44
N ARG A 106 -6.45 -3.40 11.67
CA ARG A 106 -6.90 -4.52 12.52
C ARG A 106 -8.00 -5.26 11.78
N CYS A 107 -7.80 -6.56 11.57
CA CYS A 107 -8.83 -7.42 11.02
C CYS A 107 -9.86 -7.69 12.11
N ASP A 108 -10.89 -6.84 12.21
CA ASP A 108 -12.04 -7.09 13.08
C ASP A 108 -13.03 -8.12 12.49
N ALA A 109 -12.62 -8.85 11.44
CA ALA A 109 -13.45 -9.83 10.75
C ALA A 109 -12.75 -11.20 10.67
N CYS A 110 -13.35 -12.21 11.29
CA CYS A 110 -13.00 -13.61 11.10
C CYS A 110 -13.14 -14.01 9.63
N LYS A 111 -12.19 -14.80 9.10
CA LYS A 111 -12.34 -15.42 7.77
C LYS A 111 -13.61 -16.29 7.78
N LYS A 112 -14.59 -15.97 6.92
CA LYS A 112 -15.65 -16.94 6.59
C LYS A 112 -14.98 -18.17 6.00
N ILE A 113 -15.14 -19.33 6.65
CA ILE A 113 -14.68 -20.62 6.15
C ILE A 113 -15.45 -20.91 4.85
N PRO A 114 -14.83 -20.93 3.65
CA PRO A 114 -15.55 -21.05 2.39
C PRO A 114 -16.12 -22.45 2.12
N GLN A 115 -15.89 -23.43 3.01
CA GLN A 115 -16.06 -24.86 2.71
C GLN A 115 -17.06 -25.59 3.63
N ILE A 116 -18.07 -24.91 4.20
CA ILE A 116 -19.09 -25.60 5.02
C ILE A 116 -20.25 -26.17 4.16
N ARG A 117 -20.30 -25.86 2.85
CA ARG A 117 -21.39 -26.32 1.96
C ARG A 117 -21.23 -27.73 1.36
N LYS A 118 -20.18 -28.49 1.69
CA LYS A 118 -19.95 -29.81 1.08
C LYS A 118 -20.36 -31.03 1.93
N THR A 119 -20.88 -30.87 3.15
CA THR A 119 -21.07 -32.04 4.04
C THR A 119 -22.46 -32.21 4.67
N PHE A 120 -23.45 -31.36 4.38
CA PHE A 120 -24.81 -31.58 4.88
C PHE A 120 -25.66 -32.25 3.80
N GLN A 121 -25.66 -33.59 3.79
CA GLN A 121 -26.75 -34.35 3.18
C GLN A 121 -28.01 -34.16 4.04
N CYS A 122 -29.10 -33.70 3.45
CA CYS A 122 -30.40 -33.71 4.12
C CYS A 122 -30.84 -35.17 4.34
N GLY A 123 -31.34 -35.49 5.54
CA GLY A 123 -31.78 -36.84 5.91
C GLY A 123 -31.29 -37.34 7.28
N VAL A 124 -30.41 -36.60 7.95
CA VAL A 124 -29.92 -36.96 9.30
C VAL A 124 -30.94 -36.53 10.37
N PRO A 125 -31.43 -37.44 11.24
CA PRO A 125 -32.27 -37.12 12.39
C PRO A 125 -31.68 -35.99 13.24
N LEU A 126 -32.51 -35.03 13.65
CA LEU A 126 -32.10 -33.87 14.46
C LEU A 126 -31.27 -34.23 15.72
N PRO A 127 -31.55 -35.34 16.43
CA PRO A 127 -30.72 -35.78 17.56
C PRO A 127 -29.31 -36.16 17.14
N GLU A 128 -29.16 -36.89 16.03
CA GLU A 128 -27.86 -37.29 15.48
C GLU A 128 -27.08 -36.07 15.00
N LEU A 129 -27.76 -35.07 14.41
CA LEU A 129 -27.15 -33.79 14.03
C LEU A 129 -26.65 -33.04 15.28
N LYS A 130 -27.43 -33.03 16.36
CA LYS A 130 -27.02 -32.41 17.63
C LYS A 130 -25.81 -33.13 18.22
N THR A 131 -25.81 -34.45 18.24
CA THR A 131 -24.67 -35.26 18.70
C THR A 131 -23.43 -35.01 17.82
N LEU A 132 -23.59 -34.93 16.50
CA LEU A 132 -22.49 -34.62 15.58
C LEU A 132 -21.91 -33.22 15.81
N LEU A 133 -22.76 -32.22 16.06
CA LEU A 133 -22.32 -30.86 16.36
C LEU A 133 -21.63 -30.77 17.72
N GLU A 134 -22.10 -31.51 18.72
CA GLU A 134 -21.46 -31.61 20.04
C GLU A 134 -20.10 -32.31 19.95
N VAL A 135 -20.00 -33.41 19.19
CA VAL A 135 -18.74 -34.10 18.91
C VAL A 135 -17.78 -33.19 18.14
N GLN A 136 -18.28 -32.45 17.14
CA GLN A 136 -17.47 -31.49 16.38
C GLN A 136 -16.98 -30.34 17.25
N LYS A 137 -17.82 -29.84 18.17
CA LYS A 137 -17.44 -28.81 19.14
C LYS A 137 -16.33 -29.31 20.07
N LEU A 138 -16.49 -30.51 20.64
CA LEU A 138 -15.49 -31.14 21.50
C LEU A 138 -14.18 -31.38 20.75
N TYR A 139 -14.24 -31.85 19.50
CA TYR A 139 -13.05 -32.05 18.66
C TYR A 139 -12.30 -30.73 18.40
N LEU A 140 -13.01 -29.63 18.14
CA LEU A 140 -12.41 -28.32 17.96
C LEU A 140 -11.81 -27.76 19.26
N GLU A 141 -12.45 -28.02 20.40
CA GLU A 141 -11.89 -27.69 21.72
C GLU A 141 -10.62 -28.50 22.00
N ILE A 142 -10.59 -29.79 21.66
CA ILE A 142 -9.41 -30.64 21.74
C ILE A 142 -8.30 -30.09 20.82
N GLN A 143 -8.59 -29.79 19.56
CA GLN A 143 -7.60 -29.21 18.64
C GLN A 143 -7.06 -27.86 19.12
N LYS A 144 -7.93 -27.03 19.71
CA LYS A 144 -7.53 -25.76 20.32
C LYS A 144 -6.56 -26.01 21.48
N LEU A 145 -6.89 -26.94 22.38
CA LEU A 145 -6.03 -27.31 23.49
C LEU A 145 -4.71 -27.94 23.03
N GLU A 146 -4.74 -28.81 22.02
CA GLU A 146 -3.54 -29.40 21.40
C GLU A 146 -2.62 -28.32 20.78
N LYS A 147 -3.20 -27.28 20.16
CA LYS A 147 -2.45 -26.15 19.60
C LYS A 147 -1.85 -25.24 20.67
N GLU A 148 -2.52 -25.08 21.81
CA GLU A 148 -1.97 -24.39 22.99
C GLU A 148 -0.87 -25.22 23.67
N LEU A 149 -0.94 -26.56 23.59
CA LEU A 149 0.03 -27.48 24.16
C LEU A 149 1.25 -27.74 23.25
N ASN A 150 1.10 -27.59 21.92
CA ASN A 150 2.14 -27.78 20.90
C ASN A 150 2.13 -26.61 19.88
N PRO A 151 2.94 -25.56 20.09
CA PRO A 151 3.05 -24.46 19.13
C PRO A 151 3.88 -24.87 17.91
N THR A 152 3.28 -25.60 16.96
CA THR A 152 3.88 -25.91 15.64
C THR A 152 3.18 -25.15 14.50
N ALA A 153 3.99 -24.30 13.87
CA ALA A 153 3.92 -23.67 12.54
C ALA A 153 2.61 -23.75 11.71
N CYS A 154 2.06 -22.59 11.35
CA CYS A 154 1.13 -22.50 10.21
C CYS A 154 1.91 -22.43 8.89
N GLY A 155 1.65 -23.39 7.99
CA GLY A 155 1.78 -23.23 6.54
C GLY A 155 0.57 -22.54 5.92
#